data_AF-A0A536B4X8-F1
#
_entry.id   AF-A0A536B4X8-F1
#
_cell.length_a   1.000
_cell.length_b   1.000
_cell.length_c   1.000
_cell.angle_alpha   90.00
_cell.angle_beta   90.00
_cell.angle_gamma   90.00
#
_symmetry.space_group_name_H-M   'P 1'
#
loop_
_entity.id
_entity.type
_entity.pdbx_description
1 polymer ?
#
loop_
_entity_poly.entity_id
_entity_poly.type
_entity_poly.pdbx_seq_one_letter_code
_entity_poly.pdbx_strand_id
1 'polypeptide(L)'
;MCSHQLGVVPELRGGGIGIALKEAQRADALRLGYELVSWTFDPLEARNAYINLHRLGCIARLYDRDHYGDMEDELNRGLPSDRFEVEWWLRRPKPVMTVTDPLVILRLDSDGRPRRVAAEVTPGRAALIGIPPDFQAVKRQSLELALAWRMESRAAFEAAIAAGLAAVDFQRQGAYVMAPTA
;
A
#
# COMPACT_ATOMS: atom_id res chain seq x y z
N MET A 1 -3.58 -18.15 -5.78
CA MET A 1 -3.27 -18.61 -4.40
C MET A 1 -3.37 -17.40 -3.48
N CYS A 2 -3.87 -17.56 -2.24
CA CYS A 2 -3.91 -16.47 -1.28
C CYS A 2 -2.80 -16.63 -0.23
N SER A 3 -2.04 -15.57 0.05
CA SER A 3 -1.08 -15.54 1.16
C SER A 3 -1.78 -14.93 2.38
N HIS A 4 -1.78 -15.64 3.51
CA HIS A 4 -2.53 -15.19 4.69
C HIS A 4 -1.68 -14.36 5.65
N GLN A 5 -0.57 -14.91 6.15
CA GLN A 5 0.31 -14.22 7.09
C GLN A 5 1.77 -14.53 6.80
N LEU A 6 2.63 -13.52 7.00
CA LEU A 6 4.07 -13.66 7.00
C LEU A 6 4.63 -12.70 8.04
N GLY A 7 5.31 -13.25 9.05
CA GLY A 7 5.89 -12.50 10.15
C GLY A 7 7.38 -12.77 10.27
N VAL A 8 8.14 -11.74 10.62
CA VAL A 8 9.53 -11.86 11.05
C VAL A 8 9.61 -11.38 12.49
N VAL A 9 10.24 -12.18 13.35
CA VAL A 9 10.46 -11.83 14.76
C VAL A 9 11.22 -10.50 14.88
N PRO A 10 10.93 -9.66 15.88
CA PRO A 10 11.44 -8.29 15.98
C PRO A 10 12.96 -8.15 15.77
N GLU A 11 13.73 -9.07 16.33
CA GLU A 11 15.20 -9.10 16.34
C GLU A 11 15.80 -9.28 14.94
N LEU A 12 15.03 -9.88 14.03
CA LEU A 12 15.44 -10.22 12.67
C LEU A 12 14.83 -9.29 11.61
N ARG A 13 14.03 -8.29 12.02
CA ARG A 13 13.42 -7.33 11.09
C ARG A 13 14.50 -6.43 10.48
N GLY A 14 14.31 -6.03 9.22
CA GLY A 14 15.25 -5.16 8.50
C GLY A 14 16.41 -5.89 7.83
N GLY A 15 16.66 -7.16 8.15
CA GLY A 15 17.71 -7.99 7.54
C GLY A 15 17.35 -8.62 6.19
N GLY A 16 16.27 -8.20 5.53
CA GLY A 16 15.83 -8.75 4.24
C GLY A 16 15.11 -10.11 4.30
N ILE A 17 14.98 -10.73 5.48
CA ILE A 17 14.38 -12.06 5.66
C ILE A 17 12.95 -12.14 5.12
N GLY A 18 12.12 -11.11 5.33
CA GLY A 18 10.74 -11.10 4.82
C GLY A 18 10.66 -11.20 3.30
N ILE A 19 11.64 -10.62 2.59
CA ILE A 19 11.73 -10.71 1.13
C ILE A 19 12.20 -12.11 0.72
N ALA A 20 13.22 -12.65 1.38
CA ALA A 20 13.68 -14.01 1.12
C ALA A 20 12.56 -15.06 1.31
N LEU A 21 11.76 -14.91 2.37
CA LEU A 21 10.59 -15.78 2.61
C LEU A 21 9.54 -15.62 1.50
N LYS A 22 9.28 -14.40 1.02
CA LYS A 22 8.35 -14.18 -0.10
C LYS A 22 8.86 -14.78 -1.40
N GLU A 23 10.17 -14.69 -1.70
CA GLU A 23 10.75 -15.34 -2.87
C GLU A 23 10.69 -16.87 -2.78
N ALA A 24 10.88 -17.46 -1.60
CA ALA A 24 10.65 -18.88 -1.38
C ALA A 24 9.18 -19.27 -1.65
N GLN A 25 8.22 -18.48 -1.13
CA GLN A 25 6.80 -18.67 -1.42
C GLN A 25 6.50 -18.59 -2.93
N ARG A 26 7.15 -17.67 -3.65
CA ARG A 26 7.03 -17.56 -5.11
C ARG A 26 7.55 -18.79 -5.82
N ALA A 27 8.72 -19.31 -5.44
CA ALA A 27 9.27 -20.53 -6.03
C ALA A 27 8.33 -21.72 -5.88
N ASP A 28 7.76 -21.91 -4.69
CA ASP A 28 6.78 -22.98 -4.43
C ASP A 28 5.47 -22.77 -5.19
N ALA A 29 4.94 -21.55 -5.20
CA ALA A 29 3.72 -21.24 -5.93
C ALA A 29 3.87 -21.50 -7.43
N LEU A 30 5.02 -21.12 -8.02
CA LEU A 30 5.34 -21.41 -9.43
C LEU A 30 5.46 -22.91 -9.69
N ARG A 31 6.08 -23.68 -8.78
CA ARG A 31 6.19 -25.14 -8.88
C ARG A 31 4.83 -25.83 -8.86
N LEU A 32 3.88 -25.27 -8.12
CA LEU A 32 2.48 -25.73 -8.06
C LEU A 32 1.62 -25.23 -9.22
N GLY A 33 2.19 -24.48 -10.17
CA GLY A 33 1.48 -24.00 -11.36
C GLY A 33 0.69 -22.69 -11.14
N TYR A 34 0.85 -22.02 -10.00
CA TYR A 34 0.22 -20.72 -9.79
C TYR A 34 0.98 -19.60 -10.50
N GLU A 35 0.23 -18.69 -11.11
CA GLU A 35 0.77 -17.50 -11.76
C GLU A 35 0.53 -16.21 -10.97
N LEU A 36 -0.41 -16.26 -10.01
CA LEU A 36 -0.83 -15.14 -9.18
C LEU A 36 -0.94 -15.56 -7.71
N VAL A 37 -0.34 -14.72 -6.85
CA VAL A 37 -0.55 -14.73 -5.41
C VAL A 37 -1.18 -13.40 -4.99
N SER A 38 -2.26 -13.43 -4.22
CA SER A 38 -2.87 -12.20 -3.66
C SER A 38 -2.94 -12.24 -2.13
N TRP A 39 -2.96 -11.05 -1.52
CA TRP A 39 -3.18 -10.85 -0.08
C TRP A 39 -3.61 -9.42 0.19
N THR A 40 -4.03 -9.14 1.42
CA THR A 40 -4.37 -7.79 1.85
C THR A 40 -3.31 -7.18 2.75
N PHE A 41 -3.19 -5.85 2.74
CA PHE A 41 -2.43 -5.11 3.75
C PHE A 41 -3.03 -3.73 3.99
N ASP A 42 -2.70 -3.14 5.13
CA ASP A 42 -3.12 -1.77 5.46
C ASP A 42 -2.37 -0.73 4.60
N PRO A 43 -3.08 0.11 3.81
CA PRO A 43 -2.45 1.11 2.96
C PRO A 43 -1.64 2.18 3.70
N LEU A 44 -1.83 2.37 5.01
CA LEU A 44 -1.04 3.31 5.81
C LEU A 44 0.23 2.69 6.40
N GLU A 45 0.44 1.39 6.23
CA GLU A 45 1.67 0.72 6.63
C GLU A 45 2.76 0.86 5.56
N ALA A 46 3.49 1.99 5.58
CA ALA A 46 4.52 2.35 4.60
C ALA A 46 5.59 1.24 4.38
N ARG A 47 5.96 0.51 5.43
CA ARG A 47 6.93 -0.60 5.33
C ARG A 47 6.37 -1.75 4.49
N ASN A 48 5.09 -2.07 4.66
CA ASN A 48 4.41 -3.09 3.88
C ASN A 48 4.24 -2.63 2.43
N ALA A 49 3.87 -1.37 2.22
CA ALA A 49 3.80 -0.78 0.88
C ALA A 49 5.13 -0.88 0.12
N TYR A 50 6.24 -0.52 0.79
CA TYR A 50 7.58 -0.62 0.21
C TYR A 50 7.96 -2.06 -0.14
N ILE A 51 7.67 -3.02 0.73
CA ILE A 51 7.97 -4.44 0.44
C ILE A 51 7.09 -4.94 -0.72
N ASN A 52 5.78 -4.77 -0.61
CA ASN A 52 4.82 -5.34 -1.57
C ASN A 52 4.98 -4.72 -2.96
N LEU A 53 4.98 -3.39 -3.06
CA LEU A 53 4.99 -2.70 -4.36
C LEU A 53 6.41 -2.49 -4.86
N HIS A 54 7.29 -1.91 -4.04
CA HIS A 54 8.61 -1.53 -4.53
C HIS A 54 9.57 -2.71 -4.66
N ARG A 55 9.60 -3.62 -3.68
CA ARG A 55 10.55 -4.74 -3.66
C ARG A 55 10.06 -5.95 -4.43
N LEU A 56 8.80 -6.35 -4.27
CA LEU A 56 8.24 -7.54 -4.92
C LEU A 56 7.62 -7.23 -6.29
N GLY A 57 7.26 -5.97 -6.56
CA GLY A 57 6.61 -5.58 -7.82
C GLY A 57 5.13 -5.95 -7.89
N CYS A 58 4.46 -6.06 -6.75
CA CYS A 58 3.01 -6.24 -6.72
C CYS A 58 2.30 -4.98 -7.23
N ILE A 59 1.05 -5.13 -7.63
CA ILE A 59 0.13 -4.02 -7.89
C ILE A 59 -1.05 -4.10 -6.92
N ALA A 60 -1.67 -2.95 -6.60
CA ALA A 60 -2.93 -2.92 -5.85
C ALA A 60 -3.97 -2.09 -6.62
N ARG A 61 -5.05 -2.73 -7.04
CA ARG A 61 -6.13 -2.09 -7.80
C ARG A 61 -7.49 -2.13 -7.11
N LEU A 62 -7.58 -2.84 -5.97
CA LEU A 62 -8.80 -2.94 -5.16
C LEU A 62 -8.53 -2.36 -3.78
N TYR A 63 -9.46 -1.51 -3.34
CA TYR A 63 -9.49 -0.93 -2.01
C TYR A 63 -10.74 -1.43 -1.30
N ASP A 64 -10.55 -2.07 -0.15
CA ASP A 64 -11.64 -2.55 0.67
C ASP A 64 -11.75 -1.70 1.95
N ARG A 65 -12.96 -1.21 2.22
CA ARG A 65 -13.23 -0.37 3.37
C ARG A 65 -13.54 -1.25 4.56
N ASP A 66 -12.88 -0.99 5.68
CA ASP A 66 -13.15 -1.65 6.95
C ASP A 66 -13.27 -3.18 6.85
N HIS A 67 -12.33 -3.79 6.10
CA HIS A 67 -12.37 -5.19 5.67
C HIS A 67 -12.57 -6.21 6.80
N TYR A 68 -12.03 -5.94 7.98
CA TYR A 68 -12.13 -6.80 9.16
C TYR A 68 -13.14 -6.32 10.19
N GLY A 69 -13.76 -5.14 9.99
CA GLY A 69 -14.60 -4.49 10.99
C GLY A 69 -13.85 -4.13 12.27
N ASP A 70 -14.54 -4.24 13.41
CA ASP A 70 -13.96 -3.98 14.73
C ASP A 70 -12.84 -4.98 15.06
N MET A 71 -11.63 -4.45 15.26
CA MET A 71 -10.45 -5.22 15.63
C MET A 71 -9.94 -4.80 17.00
N GLU A 72 -9.59 -5.79 17.84
CA GLU A 72 -9.07 -5.53 19.19
C GLU A 72 -7.54 -5.46 19.27
N ASP A 73 -6.80 -5.85 18.23
CA ASP A 73 -5.33 -5.84 18.28
C ASP A 73 -4.76 -4.40 18.27
N GLU A 74 -3.59 -4.23 18.87
CA GLU A 74 -2.96 -2.91 19.02
C GLU A 74 -2.76 -2.17 17.69
N LEU A 75 -2.48 -2.92 16.61
CA LEU A 75 -2.20 -2.36 15.29
C LEU A 75 -3.45 -1.73 14.68
N ASN A 76 -4.61 -2.38 14.81
CA ASN A 76 -5.84 -1.98 14.10
C ASN A 76 -6.90 -1.32 14.98
N ARG A 77 -6.85 -1.48 16.30
CA ARG A 77 -7.87 -0.95 17.23
C ARG A 77 -8.18 0.53 17.03
N GLY A 78 -9.46 0.89 17.00
CA GLY A 78 -9.97 2.26 17.04
C GLY A 78 -9.98 2.99 15.70
N LEU A 79 -9.71 2.30 14.58
CA LEU A 79 -9.77 2.85 13.23
C LEU A 79 -10.40 1.84 12.26
N PRO A 80 -11.10 2.30 11.20
CA PRO A 80 -11.55 1.42 10.13
C PRO A 80 -10.41 0.60 9.53
N SER A 81 -10.63 -0.70 9.38
CA SER A 81 -9.65 -1.70 8.96
C SER A 81 -9.43 -1.76 7.44
N ASP A 82 -9.34 -0.62 6.77
CA ASP A 82 -9.20 -0.56 5.30
C ASP A 82 -7.98 -1.34 4.78
N ARG A 83 -8.14 -1.98 3.62
CA ARG A 83 -7.14 -2.84 3.00
C ARG A 83 -6.97 -2.54 1.52
N PHE A 84 -5.73 -2.61 1.07
CA PHE A 84 -5.45 -2.92 -0.32
C PHE A 84 -5.41 -4.41 -0.52
N GLU A 85 -6.06 -4.91 -1.57
CA GLU A 85 -5.74 -6.23 -2.13
C GLU A 85 -4.60 -6.07 -3.12
N VAL A 86 -3.48 -6.73 -2.83
CA VAL A 86 -2.31 -6.76 -3.71
C VAL A 86 -2.30 -8.02 -4.53
N GLU A 87 -1.81 -7.87 -5.76
CA GLU A 87 -1.61 -8.93 -6.72
C GLU A 87 -0.12 -9.06 -7.05
N TRP A 88 0.42 -10.27 -6.86
CA TRP A 88 1.77 -10.62 -7.25
C TRP A 88 1.75 -11.61 -8.40
N TRP A 89 1.93 -11.09 -9.61
CA TRP A 89 2.01 -11.86 -10.85
C TRP A 89 3.41 -12.45 -11.01
N LEU A 90 3.59 -13.71 -10.61
CA LEU A 90 4.89 -14.33 -10.35
C LEU A 90 5.80 -14.46 -11.58
N ARG A 91 5.21 -14.46 -12.79
CA ARG A 91 5.92 -14.54 -14.07
C ARG A 91 6.05 -13.19 -14.79
N ARG A 92 5.34 -12.16 -14.34
CA ARG A 92 5.42 -10.82 -14.96
C ARG A 92 6.60 -10.06 -14.36
N PRO A 93 7.36 -9.30 -15.16
CA PRO A 93 8.34 -8.39 -14.61
C PRO A 93 7.64 -7.30 -13.77
N LYS A 94 8.35 -6.74 -12.79
CA LYS A 94 7.88 -5.54 -12.07
C LYS A 94 7.56 -4.44 -13.10
N PRO A 95 6.41 -3.77 -13.00
CA PRO A 95 6.12 -2.61 -13.84
C PRO A 95 7.22 -1.56 -13.69
N VAL A 96 7.88 -1.22 -14.80
CA VAL A 96 8.83 -0.10 -14.84
C VAL A 96 8.03 1.12 -15.27
N MET A 97 7.82 2.06 -14.35
CA MET A 97 7.08 3.28 -14.62
C MET A 97 7.99 4.49 -14.42
N THR A 98 8.31 5.18 -15.52
CA THR A 98 8.89 6.52 -15.44
C THR A 98 7.74 7.50 -15.33
N VAL A 99 7.58 8.09 -14.16
CA VAL A 99 6.51 9.04 -13.89
C VAL A 99 7.04 10.46 -14.08
N THR A 100 6.65 11.08 -15.19
CA THR A 100 6.96 12.48 -15.50
C THR A 100 5.76 13.34 -15.11
N ASP A 101 5.98 14.42 -14.35
CA ASP A 101 4.94 15.36 -13.90
C ASP A 101 3.67 14.70 -13.30
N PRO A 102 3.82 13.89 -12.22
CA PRO A 102 2.67 13.25 -11.59
C PRO A 102 1.72 14.27 -10.97
N LEU A 103 0.43 13.95 -11.00
CA LEU A 103 -0.56 14.63 -10.18
C LEU A 103 -0.34 14.25 -8.70
N VAL A 104 -0.07 15.22 -7.82
CA VAL A 104 -0.08 14.94 -6.37
C VAL A 104 -1.53 15.05 -5.88
N ILE A 105 -2.09 13.97 -5.35
CA ILE A 105 -3.47 13.96 -4.81
C ILE A 105 -3.46 14.30 -3.32
N LEU A 106 -2.59 13.64 -2.56
CA LEU A 106 -2.47 13.79 -1.12
C LEU A 106 -1.00 13.92 -0.74
N ARG A 107 -0.68 14.77 0.23
CA ARG A 107 0.67 14.89 0.78
C ARG A 107 0.64 15.01 2.31
N LEU A 108 1.77 14.66 2.92
CA LEU A 108 2.07 15.04 4.30
C LEU A 108 2.48 16.51 4.32
N ASP A 109 1.79 17.32 5.13
CA ASP A 109 2.15 18.72 5.35
C ASP A 109 3.15 18.87 6.51
N SER A 110 3.70 20.07 6.69
CA SER A 110 4.72 20.42 7.69
C SER A 110 4.26 20.23 9.14
N ASP A 111 2.95 20.29 9.39
CA ASP A 111 2.33 20.03 10.69
C ASP A 111 1.98 18.54 10.91
N GLY A 112 2.35 17.67 9.96
CA GLY A 112 2.08 16.22 9.99
C GLY A 112 0.67 15.82 9.58
N ARG A 113 -0.17 16.76 9.11
CA ARG A 113 -1.54 16.49 8.69
C ARG A 113 -1.63 16.06 7.21
N PRO A 114 -2.66 15.29 6.84
CA PRO A 114 -2.96 15.03 5.44
C PRO A 114 -3.44 16.31 4.77
N ARG A 115 -2.81 16.69 3.65
CA ARG A 115 -3.25 17.81 2.82
C ARG A 115 -3.60 17.33 1.42
N ARG A 116 -4.88 17.47 1.06
CA ARG A 116 -5.36 17.25 -0.31
C ARG A 116 -4.86 18.36 -1.22
N VAL A 117 -4.24 17.99 -2.34
CA VAL A 117 -3.62 18.90 -3.30
C VAL A 117 -4.46 19.01 -4.57
N ALA A 118 -4.94 17.87 -5.08
CA ALA A 118 -5.83 17.82 -6.23
C ALA A 118 -7.27 17.50 -5.80
N ALA A 119 -8.24 18.21 -6.38
CA ALA A 119 -9.65 17.92 -6.19
C ALA A 119 -10.12 16.75 -7.07
N GLU A 120 -9.58 16.65 -8.28
CA GLU A 120 -9.96 15.65 -9.28
C GLU A 120 -8.75 14.87 -9.77
N VAL A 121 -8.95 13.57 -10.05
CA VAL A 121 -7.93 12.70 -10.63
C VAL A 121 -8.19 12.56 -12.11
N THR A 122 -7.24 12.99 -12.93
CA THR A 122 -7.34 12.85 -14.39
C THR A 122 -7.08 11.39 -14.79
N PRO A 123 -8.02 10.70 -15.48
CA PRO A 123 -7.80 9.35 -15.99
C PRO A 123 -6.55 9.26 -16.86
N GLY A 124 -5.79 8.17 -16.72
CA GLY A 124 -4.57 7.94 -17.50
C GLY A 124 -3.33 8.74 -17.05
N ARG A 125 -3.47 9.79 -16.23
CA ARG A 125 -2.33 10.53 -15.65
C ARG A 125 -1.86 9.85 -14.37
N ALA A 126 -0.57 9.54 -14.30
CA ALA A 126 0.03 9.01 -13.08
C ALA A 126 -0.09 10.02 -11.92
N ALA A 127 -0.24 9.49 -10.70
CA ALA A 127 -0.47 10.29 -9.51
C ALA A 127 0.35 9.82 -8.31
N LEU A 128 0.54 10.70 -7.34
CA LEU A 128 1.19 10.42 -6.06
C LEU A 128 0.22 10.61 -4.89
N ILE A 129 0.24 9.66 -3.96
CA ILE A 129 -0.50 9.72 -2.71
C ILE A 129 0.50 9.51 -1.56
N GLY A 130 0.83 10.58 -0.85
CA GLY A 130 1.70 10.57 0.32
C GLY A 130 0.99 10.02 1.56
N ILE A 131 1.75 9.33 2.42
CA ILE A 131 1.33 8.82 3.72
C ILE A 131 2.42 9.10 4.78
N PRO A 132 2.10 9.03 6.09
CA PRO A 132 3.11 9.11 7.12
C PRO A 132 4.14 7.97 7.03
N PRO A 133 5.44 8.22 7.31
CA PRO A 133 6.45 7.17 7.31
C PRO A 133 6.26 6.15 8.44
N ASP A 134 5.66 6.57 9.56
CA ASP A 134 5.29 5.72 10.69
C ASP A 134 3.86 6.06 11.14
N PHE A 135 2.88 5.40 10.53
CA PHE A 135 1.46 5.58 10.89
C PHE A 135 1.15 5.14 12.32
N GLN A 136 1.88 4.15 12.85
CA GLN A 136 1.69 3.68 14.22
C GLN A 136 2.16 4.73 15.24
N ALA A 137 3.19 5.52 14.92
CA ALA A 137 3.57 6.68 15.73
C ALA A 137 2.48 7.76 15.72
N VAL A 138 1.89 8.05 14.55
CA VAL A 138 0.75 8.99 14.43
C VAL A 138 -0.42 8.52 15.31
N LYS A 139 -0.78 7.23 15.23
CA LYS A 139 -1.85 6.62 16.02
C LYS A 139 -1.61 6.72 17.53
N ARG A 140 -0.37 6.47 17.99
CA ARG A 140 0.00 6.61 19.41
C ARG A 140 -0.07 8.07 19.91
N GLN A 141 0.20 9.03 19.03
CA GLN A 141 0.18 10.45 19.38
C GLN A 141 -1.24 11.04 19.38
N SER A 142 -2.04 10.71 18.36
CA SER A 142 -3.41 11.23 18.22
C SER A 142 -4.25 10.31 17.35
N LEU A 143 -5.28 9.71 17.96
CA LEU A 143 -6.26 8.91 17.24
C LEU A 143 -7.08 9.76 16.26
N GLU A 144 -7.36 11.01 16.60
CA GLU A 144 -8.03 11.98 15.71
C GLU A 144 -7.21 12.21 14.44
N LEU A 145 -5.91 12.45 14.57
CA LEU A 145 -5.02 12.63 13.43
C LEU A 145 -4.90 11.35 12.60
N ALA A 146 -4.83 10.18 13.26
CA ALA A 146 -4.79 8.91 12.57
C ALA A 146 -6.08 8.63 11.79
N LEU A 147 -7.23 9.01 12.35
CA LEU A 147 -8.52 8.93 11.66
C LEU A 147 -8.57 9.89 10.47
N ALA A 148 -8.08 11.13 10.61
CA ALA A 148 -7.97 12.07 9.49
C ALA A 148 -7.13 11.47 8.35
N TRP A 149 -5.99 10.86 8.66
CA TRP A 149 -5.16 10.14 7.68
C TRP A 149 -5.89 8.98 7.02
N ARG A 150 -6.64 8.17 7.79
CA ARG A 150 -7.46 7.07 7.25
C ARG A 150 -8.48 7.57 6.24
N MET A 151 -9.24 8.61 6.61
CA MET A 151 -10.31 9.11 5.76
C MET A 151 -9.80 9.82 4.51
N GLU A 152 -8.77 10.66 4.63
CA GLU A 152 -8.21 11.38 3.48
C GLU A 152 -7.48 10.45 2.51
N SER A 153 -6.72 9.48 3.02
CA SER A 153 -6.05 8.48 2.18
C SER A 153 -7.04 7.57 1.49
N ARG A 154 -8.10 7.10 2.18
CA ARG A 154 -9.22 6.36 1.55
C ARG A 154 -9.77 7.12 0.35
N ALA A 155 -10.20 8.36 0.57
CA ALA A 155 -10.77 9.16 -0.49
C ALA A 155 -9.78 9.43 -1.64
N ALA A 156 -8.48 9.50 -1.37
CA ALA A 156 -7.45 9.65 -2.41
C ALA A 156 -7.25 8.37 -3.21
N PHE A 157 -7.16 7.22 -2.55
CA PHE A 157 -6.98 5.92 -3.20
C PHE A 157 -8.18 5.53 -4.04
N GLU A 158 -9.40 5.71 -3.53
CA GLU A 158 -10.61 5.41 -4.27
C GLU A 158 -10.79 6.30 -5.50
N ALA A 159 -10.46 7.58 -5.39
CA ALA A 159 -10.49 8.48 -6.54
C ALA A 159 -9.48 8.06 -7.61
N ALA A 160 -8.29 7.64 -7.21
CA ALA A 160 -7.28 7.13 -8.15
C ALA A 160 -7.73 5.82 -8.83
N ILE A 161 -8.28 4.87 -8.06
CA ILE A 161 -8.78 3.60 -8.58
C ILE A 161 -9.98 3.82 -9.53
N ALA A 162 -10.92 4.70 -9.16
CA ALA A 162 -12.04 5.07 -10.01
C ALA A 162 -11.60 5.72 -11.34
N ALA A 163 -10.44 6.41 -11.35
CA ALA A 163 -9.82 6.96 -12.55
C ALA A 163 -9.02 5.93 -13.37
N GLY A 164 -9.07 4.64 -13.00
CA GLY A 164 -8.39 3.55 -13.70
C GLY A 164 -6.90 3.39 -13.35
N LEU A 165 -6.45 3.98 -12.22
CA LEU A 165 -5.08 3.84 -11.74
C LEU A 165 -4.98 2.71 -10.71
N ALA A 166 -3.85 2.01 -10.69
CA ALA A 166 -3.48 1.08 -9.63
C ALA A 166 -2.23 1.59 -8.91
N ALA A 167 -2.06 1.22 -7.64
CA ALA A 167 -0.79 1.40 -6.96
C ALA A 167 0.23 0.41 -7.55
N VAL A 168 1.30 0.92 -8.15
CA VAL A 168 2.30 0.11 -8.88
C VAL A 168 3.71 0.20 -8.28
N ASP A 169 3.97 1.21 -7.46
CA ASP A 169 5.23 1.36 -6.73
C ASP A 169 5.01 2.17 -5.44
N PHE A 170 6.00 2.16 -4.56
CA PHE A 170 6.05 2.98 -3.37
C PHE A 170 7.42 3.65 -3.23
N GLN A 171 7.43 4.98 -3.22
CA GLN A 171 8.63 5.79 -3.09
C GLN A 171 9.15 5.76 -1.66
N ARG A 172 10.48 5.76 -1.49
CA ARG A 172 11.14 5.79 -0.17
C ARG A 172 10.74 7.00 0.68
N GLN A 173 10.33 8.09 0.04
CA GLN A 173 9.86 9.31 0.67
C GLN A 173 8.44 9.19 1.25
N GLY A 174 7.78 8.03 1.15
CA GLY A 174 6.48 7.78 1.77
C GLY A 174 5.29 8.07 0.85
N ALA A 175 5.42 7.81 -0.47
CA ALA A 175 4.36 8.07 -1.42
C ALA A 175 4.08 6.87 -2.33
N TYR A 176 2.81 6.53 -2.49
CA TYR A 176 2.36 5.60 -3.52
C TYR A 176 2.48 6.23 -4.89
N VAL A 177 2.91 5.42 -5.86
CA VAL A 177 2.83 5.72 -7.29
C VAL A 177 1.59 5.04 -7.85
N MET A 178 0.60 5.85 -8.24
CA MET A 178 -0.62 5.40 -8.89
C MET A 178 -0.47 5.58 -10.40
N ALA A 179 -0.69 4.53 -11.18
CA ALA A 179 -0.55 4.59 -12.64
C ALA A 179 -1.49 3.60 -13.34
N PRO A 180 -1.80 3.81 -14.64
CA PRO A 180 -2.55 2.84 -15.42
C PRO A 180 -1.79 1.51 -15.50
N THR A 181 -2.50 0.40 -15.35
CA THR A 181 -1.94 -0.94 -15.59
C THR A 181 -2.46 -1.47 -16.91
N ALA A 182 -1.55 -1.95 -17.76
CA ALA A 182 -1.87 -2.63 -19.02
C ALA A 182 -2.48 -4.02 -18.79
#